data_AF-A0A9E5J6K8-F1
#
_entry.id   AF-A0A9E5J6K8-F1
#
_cell.length_a   1.000
_cell.length_b   1.000
_cell.length_c   1.000
_cell.angle_alpha   90.00
_cell.angle_beta   90.00
_cell.angle_gamma   90.00
#
_symmetry.space_group_name_H-M   'P 1'
#
loop_
_entity.id
_entity.type
_entity.pdbx_description
1 polymer ?
#
loop_
_entity_poly.entity_id
_entity_poly.type
_entity_poly.pdbx_seq_one_letter_code
_entity_poly.pdbx_strand_id
1 'polypeptide(L)'
;MTNSNHEFWSRAGEEFQQNLAKSWGQAMQTFQTMDLGGILPGAEKAATPLTFSQEKLKAIQAAYLEEATALWNHGLEAKHEIKDRRFSSDAWTGNPMAAFTAGAYLLNAKTMMGLAEAVEADEHTQNKIKFAVEQWVAASAPSNFLAFNAEAQKKAIETKGESLAKGIQNLLHDMQQGHLSMTDESKFVVGENVATTEGAVVFENEYFQLIEYKPLTAKVYEKPFLLVPPCINKFYILDLQPSNSFIRYAVSQGHRTFVVSWRNPDESMAQKSWDDYIENAAIQAIAQVQDITGAKQINALGFCVGGTILSNALAVLAARGEKPVASATFLTTLIDFSDTGVLDV
;
A
#
# COMPACT_ATOMS: atom_id res chain seq x y z
N MET A 1 -13.05 -32.36 33.25
CA MET A 1 -11.76 -31.62 33.27
C MET A 1 -11.97 -30.19 32.76
N THR A 2 -12.93 -29.44 33.33
CA THR A 2 -13.39 -28.14 32.80
C THR A 2 -13.30 -26.99 33.80
N ASN A 3 -13.05 -27.26 35.10
CA ASN A 3 -12.91 -26.20 36.12
C ASN A 3 -11.49 -25.60 36.22
N SER A 4 -10.45 -26.27 35.71
CA SER A 4 -9.06 -25.84 35.90
C SER A 4 -8.62 -24.69 34.99
N ASN A 5 -9.25 -24.50 33.82
CA ASN A 5 -8.90 -23.41 32.91
C ASN A 5 -9.44 -22.06 33.40
N HIS A 6 -10.64 -22.03 34.00
CA HIS A 6 -11.24 -20.78 34.49
C HIS A 6 -10.49 -20.25 35.72
N GLU A 7 -10.08 -21.12 36.65
CA GLU A 7 -9.23 -20.73 37.79
C GLU A 7 -7.84 -20.26 37.37
N PHE A 8 -7.24 -20.89 36.35
CA PHE A 8 -5.93 -20.46 35.83
C PHE A 8 -5.99 -19.05 35.23
N TRP A 9 -6.97 -18.78 34.37
CA TRP A 9 -7.14 -17.44 33.78
C TRP A 9 -7.58 -16.40 34.82
N SER A 10 -8.35 -16.79 35.85
CA SER A 10 -8.71 -15.90 36.97
C SER A 10 -7.49 -15.50 37.79
N ARG A 11 -6.65 -16.46 38.19
CA ARG A 11 -5.42 -16.17 38.95
C ARG A 11 -4.38 -15.41 38.13
N ALA A 12 -4.17 -15.81 36.88
CA ALA A 12 -3.29 -15.08 35.98
C ALA A 12 -3.81 -13.66 35.72
N GLY A 13 -5.14 -13.48 35.64
CA GLY A 13 -5.79 -12.17 35.54
C GLY A 13 -5.60 -11.32 36.78
N GLU A 14 -5.77 -11.87 37.99
CA GLU A 14 -5.55 -11.17 39.27
C GLU A 14 -4.09 -10.75 39.46
N GLU A 15 -3.13 -11.65 39.21
CA GLU A 15 -1.70 -11.34 39.30
C GLU A 15 -1.27 -10.32 38.24
N PHE A 16 -1.80 -10.42 37.02
CA PHE A 16 -1.57 -9.43 35.97
C PHE A 16 -2.18 -8.07 36.34
N GLN A 17 -3.40 -8.04 36.86
CA GLN A 17 -4.08 -6.81 37.28
C GLN A 17 -3.35 -6.12 38.44
N GLN A 18 -2.86 -6.87 39.43
CA GLN A 18 -2.08 -6.30 40.54
C GLN A 18 -0.72 -5.76 40.08
N ASN A 19 -0.02 -6.50 39.22
CA ASN A 19 1.26 -6.06 38.68
C ASN A 19 1.10 -4.86 37.74
N LEU A 20 0.03 -4.83 36.94
CA LEU A 20 -0.30 -3.68 36.10
C LEU A 20 -0.75 -2.47 36.90
N ALA A 21 -1.55 -2.63 37.96
CA ALA A 21 -1.99 -1.51 38.80
C ALA A 21 -0.78 -0.83 39.45
N LYS A 22 0.17 -1.66 39.91
CA LYS A 22 1.44 -1.21 40.48
C LYS A 22 2.34 -0.54 39.43
N SER A 23 2.45 -1.11 38.24
CA SER A 23 3.21 -0.51 37.14
C SER A 23 2.56 0.77 36.62
N TRP A 24 1.23 0.85 36.64
CA TRP A 24 0.46 2.03 36.23
C TRP A 24 0.58 3.17 37.24
N GLY A 25 0.52 2.87 38.54
CA GLY A 25 0.81 3.83 39.60
C GLY A 25 2.23 4.40 39.49
N GLN A 26 3.21 3.55 39.20
CA GLN A 26 4.59 3.97 38.93
C GLN A 26 4.71 4.74 37.61
N ALA A 27 4.05 4.31 36.55
CA ALA A 27 4.05 4.99 35.26
C ALA A 27 3.44 6.39 35.36
N MET A 28 2.33 6.56 36.10
CA MET A 28 1.69 7.85 36.36
C MET A 28 2.58 8.79 37.19
N GLN A 29 3.28 8.28 38.20
CA GLN A 29 4.30 9.06 38.91
C GLN A 29 5.45 9.46 37.99
N THR A 30 5.91 8.54 37.14
CA THR A 30 7.01 8.79 36.19
C THR A 30 6.57 9.79 35.12
N PHE A 31 5.31 9.78 34.69
CA PHE A 31 4.72 10.71 33.72
C PHE A 31 4.62 12.14 34.27
N GLN A 32 4.34 12.28 35.58
CA GLN A 32 4.33 13.58 36.25
C GLN A 32 5.74 14.17 36.42
N THR A 33 6.78 13.34 36.39
CA THR A 33 8.18 13.75 36.60
C THR A 33 9.06 13.62 35.36
N MET A 34 8.51 13.21 34.20
CA MET A 34 9.30 12.97 32.99
C MET A 34 9.63 14.29 32.29
N ASP A 35 10.92 14.66 32.34
CA ASP A 35 11.52 15.60 31.39
C ASP A 35 11.77 14.85 30.07
N LEU A 36 11.15 15.30 28.97
CA LEU A 36 11.06 14.61 27.68
C LEU A 36 12.37 14.62 26.86
N GLY A 37 13.52 14.89 27.48
CA GLY A 37 14.78 15.16 26.78
C GLY A 37 15.73 13.97 26.50
N GLY A 38 15.42 12.73 26.91
CA GLY A 38 16.48 11.72 27.12
C GLY A 38 16.44 10.37 26.40
N ILE A 39 15.47 10.06 25.53
CA ILE A 39 15.16 8.63 25.20
C ILE A 39 15.73 8.12 23.85
N LEU A 40 16.66 8.81 23.18
CA LEU A 40 17.22 8.30 21.91
C LEU A 40 18.77 8.26 21.93
N PRO A 41 19.40 7.08 22.04
CA PRO A 41 20.83 6.92 21.79
C PRO A 41 21.10 6.87 20.28
N GLY A 42 21.82 7.87 19.76
CA GLY A 42 22.42 7.82 18.40
C GLY A 42 21.90 8.83 17.36
N ALA A 43 21.05 9.79 17.72
CA ALA A 43 20.58 10.83 16.81
C ALA A 43 21.56 12.02 16.69
N GLU A 44 22.81 11.77 16.26
CA GLU A 44 23.71 12.85 15.83
C GLU A 44 23.37 13.27 14.40
N LYS A 45 22.24 13.96 14.25
CA LYS A 45 21.97 14.95 13.18
C LYS A 45 20.73 15.73 13.61
N ALA A 46 20.97 16.99 13.95
CA ALA A 46 20.03 18.01 14.44
C ALA A 46 18.56 17.73 14.12
N ALA A 47 17.84 17.09 15.05
CA ALA A 47 16.39 17.15 15.07
C ALA A 47 16.02 18.56 15.55
N THR A 48 15.28 19.30 14.72
CA THR A 48 14.67 20.56 15.12
C THR A 48 13.92 20.34 16.43
N PRO A 49 14.13 21.14 17.49
CA PRO A 49 13.43 20.95 18.75
C PRO A 49 11.92 21.04 18.50
N LEU A 50 11.21 19.96 18.82
CA LEU A 50 9.75 19.89 18.66
C LEU A 50 9.09 20.83 19.67
N THR A 51 8.47 21.88 19.18
CA THR A 51 7.60 22.76 19.97
C THR A 51 6.17 22.25 19.93
N PHE A 52 5.48 22.36 21.06
CA PHE A 52 4.10 21.92 21.20
C PHE A 52 3.25 23.03 21.80
N SER A 53 2.01 23.13 21.33
CA SER A 53 1.03 24.00 21.98
C SER A 53 0.68 23.46 23.37
N GLN A 54 0.91 24.27 24.40
CA GLN A 54 0.60 23.94 25.80
C GLN A 54 -0.89 23.63 26.02
N GLU A 55 -1.77 24.30 25.27
CA GLU A 55 -3.22 24.03 25.33
C GLU A 55 -3.56 22.67 24.75
N LYS A 56 -3.04 22.35 23.54
CA LYS A 56 -3.25 21.06 22.90
C LYS A 56 -2.68 19.91 23.74
N LEU A 57 -1.49 20.08 24.31
CA LEU A 57 -0.89 19.07 25.18
C LEU A 57 -1.76 18.76 26.41
N LYS A 58 -2.26 19.80 27.09
CA LYS A 58 -3.16 19.61 28.24
C LYS A 58 -4.46 18.92 27.85
N ALA A 59 -5.03 19.26 26.70
CA ALA A 59 -6.22 18.60 26.18
C ALA A 59 -5.97 17.11 25.88
N ILE A 60 -4.84 16.79 25.24
CA ILE A 60 -4.43 15.40 24.94
C ILE A 60 -4.21 14.61 26.24
N GLN A 61 -3.53 15.21 27.22
CA GLN A 61 -3.31 14.58 28.52
C GLN A 61 -4.62 14.31 29.27
N ALA A 62 -5.54 15.27 29.30
CA ALA A 62 -6.84 15.12 29.94
C ALA A 62 -7.67 14.00 29.29
N ALA A 63 -7.74 14.00 27.95
CA ALA A 63 -8.44 12.95 27.19
C ALA A 63 -7.83 11.57 27.42
N TYR A 64 -6.49 11.46 27.42
CA TYR A 64 -5.79 10.20 27.70
C TYR A 64 -6.12 9.67 29.10
N LEU A 65 -6.11 10.53 30.13
CA LEU A 65 -6.42 10.12 31.49
C LEU A 65 -7.86 9.64 31.64
N GLU A 66 -8.81 10.33 31.01
CA GLU A 66 -10.23 9.95 31.01
C GLU A 66 -10.43 8.58 30.33
N GLU A 67 -9.92 8.42 29.10
CA GLU A 67 -10.07 7.20 28.32
C GLU A 67 -9.29 6.03 28.92
N ALA A 68 -8.10 6.27 29.49
CA ALA A 68 -7.34 5.25 30.21
C ALA A 68 -8.07 4.79 31.49
N THR A 69 -8.67 5.72 32.23
CA THR A 69 -9.47 5.40 33.42
C THR A 69 -10.71 4.61 33.03
N ALA A 70 -11.38 4.98 31.93
CA ALA A 70 -12.50 4.21 31.40
C ALA A 70 -12.05 2.80 30.98
N LEU A 71 -10.96 2.67 30.21
CA LEU A 71 -10.41 1.38 29.81
C LEU A 71 -10.06 0.50 31.02
N TRP A 72 -9.46 1.10 32.06
CA TRP A 72 -9.10 0.42 33.29
C TRP A 72 -10.32 -0.03 34.10
N ASN A 73 -11.31 0.85 34.28
CA ASN A 73 -12.53 0.56 35.04
C ASN A 73 -13.40 -0.51 34.38
N HIS A 74 -13.37 -0.57 33.05
CA HIS A 74 -14.03 -1.62 32.27
C HIS A 74 -13.27 -2.96 32.37
N GLY A 75 -11.99 -2.91 32.75
CA GLY A 75 -11.17 -4.05 33.13
C GLY A 75 -11.14 -5.18 32.09
N LEU A 76 -10.99 -6.41 32.59
CA LEU A 76 -11.08 -7.65 31.82
C LEU A 76 -12.53 -8.18 31.71
N GLU A 77 -13.51 -7.46 32.25
CA GLU A 77 -14.89 -7.96 32.36
C GLU A 77 -15.82 -7.41 31.28
N ALA A 78 -15.50 -6.25 30.69
CA ALA A 78 -16.36 -5.61 29.69
C ALA A 78 -15.99 -5.99 28.24
N LYS A 79 -17.00 -6.33 27.45
CA LYS A 79 -16.91 -6.32 25.98
C LYS A 79 -16.73 -4.87 25.52
N HIS A 80 -15.49 -4.47 25.29
CA HIS A 80 -15.19 -3.18 24.69
C HIS A 80 -15.62 -3.19 23.21
N GLU A 81 -16.37 -2.18 22.75
CA GLU A 81 -16.63 -2.01 21.32
C GLU A 81 -15.33 -1.56 20.64
N ILE A 82 -14.56 -2.52 20.12
CA ILE A 82 -13.35 -2.23 19.37
C ILE A 82 -13.74 -1.86 17.94
N LYS A 83 -13.70 -0.56 17.62
CA LYS A 83 -14.05 -0.01 16.29
C LYS A 83 -12.86 0.06 15.35
N ASP A 84 -12.05 -1.01 15.30
CA ASP A 84 -10.93 -1.15 14.38
C ASP A 84 -10.99 -2.52 13.68
N ARG A 85 -10.89 -2.51 12.35
CA ARG A 85 -10.99 -3.71 11.52
C ARG A 85 -9.97 -4.78 11.91
N ARG A 86 -8.77 -4.39 12.39
CA ARG A 86 -7.69 -5.30 12.80
C ARG A 86 -8.07 -6.19 13.99
N PHE A 87 -9.06 -5.77 14.78
CA PHE A 87 -9.50 -6.45 15.99
C PHE A 87 -10.96 -6.89 15.91
N SER A 88 -11.47 -7.09 14.70
CA SER A 88 -12.91 -7.33 14.44
C SER A 88 -13.36 -8.78 14.68
N SER A 89 -12.44 -9.74 14.79
CA SER A 89 -12.80 -11.14 15.00
C SER A 89 -13.22 -11.45 16.44
N ASP A 90 -14.00 -12.52 16.61
CA ASP A 90 -14.41 -13.02 17.93
C ASP A 90 -13.24 -13.44 18.83
N ALA A 91 -12.05 -13.67 18.26
CA ALA A 91 -10.87 -13.99 19.05
C ALA A 91 -10.41 -12.81 19.93
N TRP A 92 -10.62 -11.58 19.45
CA TRP A 92 -10.29 -10.36 20.20
C TRP A 92 -11.33 -10.04 21.26
N THR A 93 -12.62 -10.12 20.94
CA THR A 93 -13.71 -9.80 21.88
C THR A 93 -13.98 -10.93 22.87
N GLY A 94 -13.66 -12.18 22.52
CA GLY A 94 -13.83 -13.36 23.38
C GLY A 94 -12.69 -13.59 24.37
N ASN A 95 -11.56 -12.87 24.25
CA ASN A 95 -10.44 -12.93 25.16
C ASN A 95 -10.26 -11.57 25.86
N PRO A 96 -10.58 -11.45 27.16
CA PRO A 96 -10.42 -10.22 27.91
C PRO A 96 -9.06 -9.53 27.80
N MET A 97 -7.98 -10.32 27.83
CA MET A 97 -6.62 -9.81 27.72
C MET A 97 -6.33 -9.25 26.33
N ALA A 98 -6.85 -9.91 25.29
CA ALA A 98 -6.73 -9.43 23.92
C ALA A 98 -7.55 -8.15 23.70
N ALA A 99 -8.78 -8.09 24.23
CA ALA A 99 -9.63 -6.91 24.17
C ALA A 99 -8.98 -5.70 24.87
N PHE A 100 -8.42 -5.93 26.07
CA PHE A 100 -7.70 -4.89 26.81
C PHE A 100 -6.44 -4.43 26.05
N THR A 101 -5.66 -5.35 25.49
CA THR A 101 -4.46 -5.04 24.71
C THR A 101 -4.79 -4.21 23.45
N ALA A 102 -5.87 -4.58 22.75
CA ALA A 102 -6.36 -3.82 21.60
C ALA A 102 -6.84 -2.41 22.01
N GLY A 103 -7.60 -2.29 23.09
CA GLY A 103 -8.05 -1.00 23.63
C GLY A 103 -6.89 -0.11 24.06
N ALA A 104 -5.90 -0.66 24.76
CA ALA A 104 -4.69 0.05 25.18
C ALA A 104 -3.89 0.52 23.97
N TYR A 105 -3.74 -0.33 22.95
CA TYR A 105 -3.08 0.04 21.71
C TYR A 105 -3.81 1.19 20.98
N LEU A 106 -5.13 1.12 20.83
CA LEU A 106 -5.92 2.15 20.14
C LEU A 106 -5.87 3.49 20.87
N LEU A 107 -5.91 3.48 22.21
CA LEU A 107 -5.75 4.67 23.02
C LEU A 107 -4.37 5.31 22.78
N ASN A 108 -3.30 4.52 22.88
CA ASN A 108 -1.94 5.02 22.65
C ASN A 108 -1.74 5.50 21.20
N ALA A 109 -2.29 4.79 20.22
CA ALA A 109 -2.28 5.19 18.82
C ALA A 109 -2.93 6.56 18.61
N LYS A 110 -4.13 6.76 19.16
CA LYS A 110 -4.86 8.03 19.11
C LYS A 110 -4.06 9.15 19.78
N THR A 111 -3.48 8.90 20.95
CA THR A 111 -2.68 9.89 21.67
C THR A 111 -1.42 10.28 20.91
N MET A 112 -0.68 9.30 20.38
CA MET A 112 0.51 9.55 19.55
C MET A 112 0.17 10.36 18.30
N MET A 113 -0.96 10.06 17.66
CA MET A 113 -1.45 10.84 16.52
C MET A 113 -1.80 12.28 16.91
N GLY A 114 -2.52 12.45 18.03
CA GLY A 114 -2.83 13.77 18.57
C GLY A 114 -1.57 14.57 18.92
N LEU A 115 -0.53 13.91 19.43
CA LEU A 115 0.77 14.56 19.69
C LEU A 115 1.45 15.00 18.41
N ALA A 116 1.44 14.17 17.36
CA ALA A 116 1.97 14.54 16.04
C ALA A 116 1.24 15.76 15.45
N GLU A 117 -0.09 15.82 15.60
CA GLU A 117 -0.92 16.96 15.17
C GLU A 117 -0.76 18.21 16.06
N ALA A 118 -0.29 18.05 17.29
CA ALA A 118 -0.02 19.13 18.23
C ALA A 118 1.36 19.77 18.07
N VAL A 119 2.25 19.17 17.27
CA VAL A 119 3.55 19.76 16.94
C VAL A 119 3.35 21.08 16.19
N GLU A 120 4.04 22.12 16.66
CA GLU A 120 4.13 23.40 15.99
C GLU A 120 5.30 23.36 15.00
N ALA A 121 4.99 23.09 13.73
CA ALA A 121 5.93 23.09 12.62
C ALA A 121 5.24 23.60 11.34
N ASP A 122 6.00 23.82 10.27
CA ASP A 122 5.42 24.02 8.95
C ASP A 122 4.68 22.76 8.47
N GLU A 123 3.76 22.92 7.52
CA GLU A 123 2.87 21.86 7.04
C GLU A 123 3.64 20.63 6.53
N HIS A 124 4.76 20.83 5.83
CA HIS A 124 5.59 19.74 5.31
C HIS A 124 6.21 18.92 6.44
N THR A 125 6.84 19.60 7.39
CA THR A 125 7.41 18.95 8.57
C THR A 125 6.35 18.25 9.42
N GLN A 126 5.17 18.85 9.58
CA GLN A 126 4.06 18.25 10.31
C GLN A 126 3.57 16.97 9.63
N ASN A 127 3.43 16.96 8.30
CA ASN A 127 3.06 15.78 7.53
C ASN A 127 4.10 14.65 7.65
N LYS A 128 5.40 14.98 7.66
CA LYS A 128 6.48 14.00 7.93
C LYS A 128 6.40 13.36 9.30
N ILE A 129 6.16 14.18 10.33
CA ILE A 129 6.03 13.68 11.70
C ILE A 129 4.78 12.79 11.80
N LYS A 130 3.65 13.24 11.25
CA LYS A 130 2.41 12.48 11.23
C LYS A 130 2.60 11.13 10.57
N PHE A 131 3.16 11.09 9.36
CA PHE A 131 3.42 9.85 8.65
C PHE A 131 4.37 8.92 9.40
N ALA A 132 5.47 9.44 9.96
CA ALA A 132 6.41 8.63 10.74
C ALA A 132 5.72 7.99 11.97
N VAL A 133 4.88 8.76 12.66
CA VAL A 133 4.07 8.26 13.79
C VAL A 133 3.04 7.25 13.32
N GLU A 134 2.35 7.49 12.19
CA GLU A 134 1.43 6.53 11.59
C GLU A 134 2.11 5.19 11.29
N GLN A 135 3.30 5.22 10.67
CA GLN A 135 4.08 4.00 10.38
C GLN A 135 4.50 3.28 11.66
N TRP A 136 4.95 4.00 12.68
CA TRP A 136 5.35 3.41 13.96
C TRP A 136 4.17 2.80 14.72
N VAL A 137 3.04 3.51 14.77
CA VAL A 137 1.78 3.03 15.34
C VAL A 137 1.29 1.80 14.58
N ALA A 138 1.34 1.80 13.25
CA ALA A 138 0.94 0.65 12.45
C ALA A 138 1.85 -0.57 12.70
N ALA A 139 3.17 -0.37 12.80
CA ALA A 139 4.14 -1.43 13.05
C ALA A 139 4.00 -2.04 14.46
N SER A 140 3.68 -1.22 15.46
CA SER A 140 3.49 -1.65 16.86
C SER A 140 2.15 -2.32 17.15
N ALA A 141 1.27 -2.47 16.14
CA ALA A 141 -0.03 -3.10 16.32
C ALA A 141 0.09 -4.52 16.90
N PRO A 142 -0.65 -4.88 17.97
CA PRO A 142 -0.63 -6.21 18.58
C PRO A 142 -0.89 -7.35 17.58
N SER A 143 -1.67 -7.08 16.54
CA SER A 143 -1.95 -8.02 15.45
C SER A 143 -0.70 -8.47 14.67
N ASN A 144 0.39 -7.70 14.72
CA ASN A 144 1.62 -8.03 14.00
C ASN A 144 2.50 -9.04 14.74
N PHE A 145 2.24 -9.28 16.03
CA PHE A 145 3.09 -10.11 16.88
C PHE A 145 2.32 -11.35 17.35
N LEU A 146 2.85 -12.55 17.08
CA LEU A 146 2.23 -13.82 17.46
C LEU A 146 1.89 -13.88 18.97
N ALA A 147 2.74 -13.29 19.82
CA ALA A 147 2.56 -13.24 21.27
C ALA A 147 1.33 -12.43 21.72
N PHE A 148 0.80 -11.56 20.87
CA PHE A 148 -0.35 -10.70 21.19
C PHE A 148 -1.53 -10.86 20.20
N ASN A 149 -1.31 -11.53 19.06
CA ASN A 149 -2.34 -11.76 18.08
C ASN A 149 -3.30 -12.89 18.51
N ALA A 150 -4.49 -12.50 18.98
CA ALA A 150 -5.50 -13.42 19.47
C ALA A 150 -6.00 -14.42 18.42
N GLU A 151 -6.10 -14.00 17.16
CA GLU A 151 -6.52 -14.87 16.05
C GLU A 151 -5.47 -15.94 15.77
N ALA A 152 -4.21 -15.55 15.70
CA ALA A 152 -3.09 -16.47 15.48
C ALA A 152 -2.96 -17.47 16.64
N GLN A 153 -3.12 -17.02 17.88
CA GLN A 153 -3.11 -17.88 19.06
C GLN A 153 -4.27 -18.87 19.06
N LYS A 154 -5.50 -18.37 18.83
CA LYS A 154 -6.69 -19.21 18.73
C LYS A 154 -6.51 -20.27 17.63
N LYS A 155 -6.02 -19.87 16.45
CA LYS A 155 -5.78 -20.79 15.34
C LYS A 155 -4.70 -21.83 15.65
N ALA A 156 -3.62 -21.43 16.33
CA ALA A 156 -2.58 -22.35 16.78
C ALA A 156 -3.12 -23.39 17.76
N ILE A 157 -3.99 -23.00 18.69
CA ILE A 157 -4.64 -23.93 19.63
C ILE A 157 -5.59 -24.87 18.89
N GLU A 158 -6.47 -24.34 18.04
CA GLU A 158 -7.45 -25.13 17.27
C GLU A 158 -6.79 -26.16 16.35
N THR A 159 -5.66 -25.79 15.73
CA THR A 159 -4.90 -26.65 14.83
C THR A 159 -3.80 -27.45 15.53
N LYS A 160 -3.71 -27.38 16.87
CA LYS A 160 -2.66 -28.03 17.67
C LYS A 160 -1.23 -27.73 17.16
N GLY A 161 -1.01 -26.50 16.68
CA GLY A 161 0.28 -26.02 16.19
C GLY A 161 0.54 -26.21 14.70
N GLU A 162 -0.32 -26.91 13.96
CA GLU A 162 -0.14 -27.13 12.52
C GLU A 162 -0.11 -25.80 11.74
N SER A 163 -0.91 -24.80 12.15
CA SER A 163 -0.88 -23.48 11.51
C SER A 163 0.47 -22.77 11.65
N LEU A 164 1.18 -22.97 12.76
CA LEU A 164 2.51 -22.39 12.98
C LEU A 164 3.56 -23.11 12.14
N ALA A 165 3.50 -24.44 12.07
CA ALA A 165 4.39 -25.22 11.21
C ALA A 165 4.28 -24.80 9.75
N LYS A 166 3.04 -24.62 9.26
CA LYS A 166 2.78 -24.11 7.92
C LYS A 166 3.28 -22.68 7.71
N GLY A 167 3.11 -21.80 8.70
CA GLY A 167 3.64 -20.43 8.66
C GLY A 167 5.17 -20.39 8.52
N ILE A 168 5.88 -21.26 9.26
CA ILE A 168 7.35 -21.39 9.15
C ILE A 168 7.75 -21.93 7.78
N GLN A 169 7.03 -22.92 7.24
CA GLN A 169 7.29 -23.43 5.89
C GLN A 169 7.13 -22.33 4.84
N ASN A 170 6.08 -21.52 4.93
CA ASN A 170 5.88 -20.37 4.04
C ASN A 170 7.04 -19.36 4.16
N LEU A 171 7.45 -19.02 5.39
CA LEU A 171 8.58 -18.11 5.62
C LEU A 171 9.88 -18.62 4.99
N LEU A 172 10.18 -19.92 5.16
CA LEU A 172 11.36 -20.54 4.55
C LEU A 172 11.28 -20.53 3.02
N HIS A 173 10.10 -20.75 2.45
CA HIS A 173 9.87 -20.66 1.01
C HIS A 173 10.11 -19.24 0.48
N ASP A 174 9.55 -18.23 1.15
CA ASP A 174 9.73 -16.82 0.79
C ASP A 174 11.21 -16.39 0.91
N MET A 175 11.92 -16.86 1.93
CA MET A 175 13.37 -16.62 2.07
C MET A 175 14.18 -17.23 0.92
N GLN A 176 13.77 -18.37 0.37
CA GLN A 176 14.42 -18.98 -0.79
C GLN A 176 14.14 -18.21 -2.09
N GLN A 177 12.94 -17.64 -2.22
CA GLN A 177 12.53 -16.83 -3.38
C GLN A 177 13.18 -15.43 -3.36
N GLY A 178 13.51 -14.91 -2.18
CA GLY A 178 14.11 -13.58 -2.00
C GLY A 178 13.08 -12.44 -1.91
N HIS A 179 11.78 -12.75 -1.89
CA HIS A 179 10.69 -11.79 -1.65
C HIS A 179 9.52 -12.46 -0.90
N LEU A 180 8.67 -11.65 -0.27
CA LEU A 180 7.48 -12.13 0.45
C LEU A 180 6.35 -12.42 -0.54
N SER A 181 5.79 -13.64 -0.50
CA SER A 181 4.70 -14.04 -1.38
C SER A 181 3.36 -13.61 -0.81
N MET A 182 2.67 -12.67 -1.47
CA MET A 182 1.31 -12.24 -1.07
C MET A 182 0.22 -13.15 -1.68
N THR A 183 0.55 -13.82 -2.77
CA THR A 183 -0.31 -14.75 -3.51
C THR A 183 0.51 -15.93 -3.98
N ASP A 184 -0.15 -17.05 -4.22
CA ASP A 184 0.48 -18.22 -4.83
C ASP A 184 0.75 -17.96 -6.32
N GLU A 185 1.96 -17.51 -6.63
CA GLU A 185 2.39 -17.17 -8.00
C GLU A 185 2.39 -18.39 -8.94
N SER A 186 2.52 -19.61 -8.40
CA SER A 186 2.46 -20.83 -9.21
C SER A 186 1.13 -21.02 -9.93
N LYS A 187 0.08 -20.32 -9.48
CA LYS A 187 -1.24 -20.32 -10.10
C LYS A 187 -1.38 -19.34 -11.26
N PHE A 188 -0.41 -18.46 -11.51
CA PHE A 188 -0.50 -17.43 -12.53
C PHE A 188 0.67 -17.52 -13.51
N VAL A 189 0.36 -17.88 -14.74
CA VAL A 189 1.30 -18.01 -15.84
C VAL A 189 0.91 -17.02 -16.93
N VAL A 190 1.77 -16.02 -17.15
CA VAL A 190 1.58 -14.99 -18.18
C VAL A 190 1.56 -15.66 -19.56
N GLY A 191 0.52 -15.38 -20.34
CA GLY A 191 0.24 -16.00 -21.64
C GLY A 191 -0.65 -17.24 -21.57
N GLU A 192 -0.81 -17.87 -20.40
CA GLU A 192 -1.70 -19.04 -20.24
C GLU A 192 -3.00 -18.71 -19.50
N ASN A 193 -2.91 -17.97 -18.39
CA ASN A 193 -4.09 -17.62 -17.59
C ASN A 193 -4.10 -16.16 -17.09
N VAL A 194 -3.05 -15.40 -17.39
CA VAL A 194 -2.97 -13.94 -17.27
C VAL A 194 -2.46 -13.37 -18.60
N ALA A 195 -2.92 -12.20 -19.03
CA ALA A 195 -2.53 -11.60 -20.32
C ALA A 195 -2.85 -12.48 -21.53
N THR A 196 -4.06 -13.04 -21.55
CA THR A 196 -4.46 -14.06 -22.54
C THR A 196 -5.31 -13.49 -23.68
N THR A 197 -5.41 -12.17 -23.83
CA THR A 197 -6.13 -11.59 -24.98
C THR A 197 -5.32 -11.84 -26.26
N GLU A 198 -5.92 -12.53 -27.23
CA GLU A 198 -5.24 -12.93 -28.46
C GLU A 198 -4.71 -11.70 -29.21
N GLY A 199 -3.41 -11.70 -29.50
CA GLY A 199 -2.71 -10.62 -30.18
C GLY A 199 -1.34 -11.07 -30.68
N ALA A 200 -0.62 -10.18 -31.36
CA ALA A 200 0.69 -10.45 -31.90
C ALA A 200 1.62 -9.24 -31.70
N VAL A 201 2.91 -9.51 -31.49
CA VAL A 201 3.95 -8.48 -31.55
C VAL A 201 4.10 -8.04 -33.01
N VAL A 202 3.84 -6.76 -33.27
CA VAL A 202 3.88 -6.15 -34.62
C VAL A 202 5.07 -5.22 -34.82
N PHE A 203 5.74 -4.83 -33.73
CA PHE A 203 6.98 -4.06 -33.74
C PHE A 203 7.78 -4.36 -32.47
N GLU A 204 9.10 -4.30 -32.56
CA GLU A 204 10.02 -4.45 -31.43
C GLU A 204 11.24 -3.55 -31.61
N ASN A 205 11.68 -2.92 -30.53
CA ASN A 205 12.99 -2.27 -30.47
C ASN A 205 13.63 -2.45 -29.08
N GLU A 206 14.71 -1.71 -28.83
CA GLU A 206 15.44 -1.78 -27.56
C GLU A 206 14.60 -1.46 -26.32
N TYR A 207 13.49 -0.72 -26.45
CA TYR A 207 12.68 -0.19 -25.34
C TYR A 207 11.37 -0.95 -25.13
N PHE A 208 10.73 -1.42 -26.20
CA PHE A 208 9.41 -2.02 -26.10
C PHE A 208 9.07 -2.96 -27.27
N GLN A 209 8.08 -3.81 -27.02
CA GLN A 209 7.31 -4.51 -28.04
C GLN A 209 5.95 -3.83 -28.19
N LEU A 210 5.51 -3.60 -29.43
CA LEU A 210 4.15 -3.17 -29.73
C LEU A 210 3.30 -4.41 -30.00
N ILE A 211 2.23 -4.59 -29.24
CA ILE A 211 1.30 -5.70 -29.44
C ILE A 211 0.02 -5.15 -30.08
N GLU A 212 -0.40 -5.73 -31.20
CA GLU A 212 -1.72 -5.54 -31.78
C GLU A 212 -2.64 -6.70 -31.37
N TYR A 213 -3.83 -6.37 -30.86
CA TYR A 213 -4.80 -7.40 -30.48
C TYR A 213 -5.74 -7.75 -31.63
N LYS A 214 -6.06 -9.04 -31.73
CA LYS A 214 -6.98 -9.55 -32.74
C LYS A 214 -8.39 -8.99 -32.52
N PRO A 215 -9.03 -8.40 -33.54
CA PRO A 215 -10.40 -7.91 -33.43
C PRO A 215 -11.39 -9.00 -33.01
N LEU A 216 -12.30 -8.67 -32.10
CA LEU A 216 -13.41 -9.54 -31.66
C LEU A 216 -14.76 -9.16 -32.29
N THR A 217 -14.75 -8.22 -33.23
CA THR A 217 -15.92 -7.71 -33.95
C THR A 217 -15.69 -7.73 -35.45
N ALA A 218 -16.77 -7.80 -36.25
CA ALA A 218 -16.68 -7.80 -37.71
C ALA A 218 -16.23 -6.45 -38.30
N LYS A 219 -16.45 -5.35 -37.57
CA LYS A 219 -16.00 -4.00 -37.91
C LYS A 219 -15.38 -3.37 -36.68
N VAL A 220 -14.39 -2.51 -36.91
CA VAL A 220 -13.72 -1.72 -35.88
C VAL A 220 -13.82 -0.23 -36.20
N TYR A 221 -13.61 0.61 -35.20
CA TYR A 221 -13.47 2.06 -35.42
C TYR A 221 -12.27 2.37 -36.30
N GLU A 222 -12.41 3.38 -37.17
CA GLU A 222 -11.36 3.80 -38.10
C GLU A 222 -10.09 4.28 -37.38
N LYS A 223 -10.25 5.00 -36.26
CA LYS A 223 -9.13 5.47 -35.44
C LYS A 223 -8.69 4.33 -34.49
N PRO A 224 -7.44 3.84 -34.60
CA PRO A 224 -6.93 2.81 -33.70
C PRO A 224 -6.74 3.39 -32.30
N PHE A 225 -6.54 2.50 -31.31
CA PHE A 225 -6.42 2.86 -29.91
C PHE A 225 -5.12 2.33 -29.32
N LEU A 226 -4.20 3.24 -28.98
CA LEU A 226 -2.90 2.92 -28.38
C LEU A 226 -2.95 3.05 -26.86
N LEU A 227 -2.50 2.03 -26.16
CA LEU A 227 -2.35 2.00 -24.71
C LEU A 227 -0.86 2.12 -24.34
N VAL A 228 -0.54 3.12 -23.50
CA VAL A 228 0.77 3.37 -22.92
C VAL A 228 0.69 3.10 -21.41
N PRO A 229 0.99 1.86 -20.97
CA PRO A 229 0.96 1.48 -19.56
C PRO A 229 2.17 2.05 -18.80
N PRO A 230 2.20 1.97 -17.46
CA PRO A 230 3.40 2.30 -16.70
C PRO A 230 4.56 1.36 -17.06
N CYS A 231 5.80 1.84 -16.95
CA CYS A 231 7.02 1.05 -17.07
C CYS A 231 7.57 0.57 -15.71
N ILE A 232 6.93 0.95 -14.59
CA ILE A 232 7.30 0.52 -13.23
C ILE A 232 6.91 -0.95 -13.00
N ASN A 233 5.69 -1.30 -13.42
CA ASN A 233 5.15 -2.67 -13.42
C ASN A 233 4.82 -3.07 -14.86
N LYS A 234 4.55 -4.36 -15.09
CA LYS A 234 4.25 -4.87 -16.44
C LYS A 234 2.85 -4.46 -16.91
N PHE A 235 2.67 -4.41 -18.23
CA PHE A 235 1.44 -3.90 -18.87
C PHE A 235 0.17 -4.69 -18.54
N TYR A 236 0.30 -5.97 -18.16
CA TYR A 236 -0.83 -6.89 -18.01
C TYR A 236 -1.78 -6.56 -16.86
N ILE A 237 -1.52 -5.52 -16.07
CA ILE A 237 -2.56 -4.93 -15.22
C ILE A 237 -3.78 -4.47 -16.03
N LEU A 238 -3.60 -4.11 -17.30
CA LEU A 238 -4.67 -3.79 -18.24
C LEU A 238 -5.28 -5.03 -18.92
N ASP A 239 -4.66 -6.21 -18.76
CA ASP A 239 -5.07 -7.48 -19.36
C ASP A 239 -4.86 -8.64 -18.38
N LEU A 240 -5.48 -8.59 -17.20
CA LEU A 240 -5.31 -9.62 -16.17
C LEU A 240 -5.96 -10.93 -16.61
N GLN A 241 -7.24 -11.12 -16.30
CA GLN A 241 -8.03 -12.29 -16.71
C GLN A 241 -9.14 -11.84 -17.68
N PRO A 242 -9.75 -12.76 -18.44
CA PRO A 242 -10.79 -12.40 -19.40
C PRO A 242 -11.97 -11.61 -18.81
N SER A 243 -12.29 -11.79 -17.52
CA SER A 243 -13.39 -11.11 -16.82
C SER A 243 -13.07 -9.69 -16.36
N ASN A 244 -11.78 -9.34 -16.22
CA ASN A 244 -11.33 -8.04 -15.73
C ASN A 244 -10.24 -7.41 -16.61
N SER A 245 -10.15 -7.83 -17.87
CA SER A 245 -9.24 -7.27 -18.87
C SER A 245 -9.87 -6.04 -19.55
N PHE A 246 -9.24 -4.89 -19.37
CA PHE A 246 -9.58 -3.66 -20.08
C PHE A 246 -9.28 -3.79 -21.58
N ILE A 247 -8.15 -4.40 -21.93
CA ILE A 247 -7.75 -4.63 -23.33
C ILE A 247 -8.81 -5.45 -24.06
N ARG A 248 -9.19 -6.61 -23.50
CA ARG A 248 -10.23 -7.47 -24.06
C ARG A 248 -11.54 -6.72 -24.21
N TYR A 249 -11.92 -5.94 -23.19
CA TYR A 249 -13.11 -5.11 -23.24
C TYR A 249 -13.05 -4.12 -24.41
N ALA A 250 -11.97 -3.34 -24.55
CA ALA A 250 -11.81 -2.37 -25.64
C ALA A 250 -11.90 -3.03 -27.02
N VAL A 251 -11.23 -4.18 -27.20
CA VAL A 251 -11.30 -4.96 -28.44
C VAL A 251 -12.73 -5.46 -28.72
N SER A 252 -13.46 -5.91 -27.69
CA SER A 252 -14.87 -6.35 -27.82
C SER A 252 -15.82 -5.20 -28.16
N GLN A 253 -15.48 -3.96 -27.80
CA GLN A 253 -16.24 -2.76 -28.17
C GLN A 253 -15.91 -2.26 -29.58
N GLY A 254 -15.04 -2.96 -30.32
CA GLY A 254 -14.68 -2.61 -31.70
C GLY A 254 -13.53 -1.61 -31.82
N HIS A 255 -12.72 -1.41 -30.78
CA HIS A 255 -11.45 -0.68 -30.95
C HIS A 255 -10.38 -1.60 -31.57
N ARG A 256 -9.64 -1.09 -32.55
CA ARG A 256 -8.39 -1.70 -33.01
C ARG A 256 -7.28 -1.33 -32.04
N THR A 257 -7.03 -2.21 -31.07
CA THR A 257 -6.25 -1.90 -29.86
C THR A 257 -4.80 -2.33 -29.99
N PHE A 258 -3.89 -1.45 -29.57
CA PHE A 258 -2.46 -1.68 -29.47
C PHE A 258 -1.98 -1.39 -28.04
N VAL A 259 -0.95 -2.09 -27.56
CA VAL A 259 -0.30 -1.77 -26.27
C VAL A 259 1.22 -1.74 -26.40
N VAL A 260 1.83 -0.79 -25.70
CA VAL A 260 3.28 -0.75 -25.47
C VAL A 260 3.62 -1.73 -24.34
N SER A 261 4.32 -2.83 -24.67
CA SER A 261 4.90 -3.75 -23.70
C SER A 261 6.36 -3.39 -23.47
N TRP A 262 6.64 -2.67 -22.38
CA TRP A 262 7.98 -2.23 -22.01
C TRP A 262 8.94 -3.39 -21.80
N ARG A 263 10.18 -3.23 -22.28
CA ARG A 263 11.29 -4.12 -21.92
C ARG A 263 11.60 -3.96 -20.44
N ASN A 264 11.88 -5.07 -19.77
CA ASN A 264 12.49 -5.02 -18.43
C ASN A 264 13.99 -4.69 -18.61
N PRO A 265 14.46 -3.50 -18.19
CA PRO A 265 15.81 -3.05 -18.51
C PRO A 265 16.87 -3.95 -17.88
N ASP A 266 17.97 -4.16 -18.61
CA ASP A 266 19.18 -4.78 -18.10
C ASP A 266 20.32 -3.74 -18.06
N GLU A 267 21.55 -4.20 -17.78
CA GLU A 267 22.74 -3.35 -17.67
C GLU A 267 23.01 -2.52 -18.95
N SER A 268 22.58 -3.01 -20.13
CA SER A 268 22.75 -2.28 -21.39
C SER A 268 21.91 -0.99 -21.44
N MET A 269 20.86 -0.91 -20.62
CA MET A 269 19.94 0.23 -20.58
C MET A 269 20.20 1.18 -19.39
N ALA A 270 21.28 0.97 -18.62
CA ALA A 270 21.57 1.74 -17.41
C ALA A 270 21.75 3.25 -17.64
N GLN A 271 22.13 3.66 -18.86
CA GLN A 271 22.33 5.06 -19.23
C GLN A 271 21.15 5.66 -20.02
N LYS A 272 20.04 4.94 -20.17
CA LYS A 272 18.86 5.45 -20.87
C LYS A 272 18.18 6.52 -20.03
N SER A 273 17.85 7.62 -20.68
CA SER A 273 17.24 8.80 -20.09
C SER A 273 15.72 8.81 -20.27
N TRP A 274 15.05 9.77 -19.64
CA TRP A 274 13.63 10.03 -19.89
C TRP A 274 13.36 10.31 -21.37
N ASP A 275 14.19 11.15 -22.00
CA ASP A 275 14.06 11.55 -23.40
C ASP A 275 14.15 10.34 -24.34
N ASP A 276 14.98 9.34 -23.99
CA ASP A 276 15.06 8.09 -24.75
C ASP A 276 13.74 7.32 -24.76
N TYR A 277 13.01 7.28 -23.64
CA TYR A 277 11.68 6.66 -23.56
C TYR A 277 10.62 7.47 -24.30
N ILE A 278 10.71 8.81 -24.28
CA ILE A 278 9.80 9.66 -25.04
C ILE A 278 9.99 9.45 -26.54
N GLU A 279 11.22 9.57 -27.03
CA GLU A 279 11.53 9.54 -28.45
C GLU A 279 11.41 8.12 -29.03
N ASN A 280 12.13 7.17 -28.42
CA ASN A 280 12.32 5.85 -28.99
C ASN A 280 11.23 4.85 -28.58
N ALA A 281 10.32 5.22 -27.66
CA ALA A 281 9.21 4.36 -27.27
C ALA A 281 7.85 5.02 -27.48
N ALA A 282 7.51 6.10 -26.78
CA ALA A 282 6.17 6.66 -26.86
C ALA A 282 5.85 7.30 -28.22
N ILE A 283 6.72 8.17 -28.73
CA ILE A 283 6.58 8.77 -30.07
C ILE A 283 6.69 7.68 -31.14
N GLN A 284 7.67 6.78 -31.01
CA GLN A 284 7.84 5.65 -31.91
C GLN A 284 6.59 4.75 -31.97
N ALA A 285 5.97 4.43 -30.83
CA ALA A 285 4.74 3.63 -30.79
C ALA A 285 3.59 4.31 -31.53
N ILE A 286 3.42 5.63 -31.36
CA ILE A 286 2.43 6.41 -32.09
C ILE A 286 2.67 6.28 -33.60
N ALA A 287 3.91 6.51 -34.05
CA ALA A 287 4.29 6.39 -35.45
C ALA A 287 4.03 4.99 -36.01
N GLN A 288 4.45 3.94 -35.29
CA GLN A 288 4.24 2.54 -35.70
C GLN A 288 2.76 2.19 -35.83
N VAL A 289 1.90 2.67 -34.91
CA VAL A 289 0.45 2.45 -35.05
C VAL A 289 -0.09 3.16 -36.29
N GLN A 290 0.35 4.38 -36.59
CA GLN A 290 -0.07 5.07 -37.82
C GLN A 290 0.40 4.34 -39.08
N ASP A 291 1.64 3.87 -39.10
CA ASP A 291 2.21 3.13 -40.23
C ASP A 291 1.47 1.81 -40.50
N ILE A 292 1.19 1.04 -39.43
CA ILE A 292 0.48 -0.25 -39.52
C ILE A 292 -0.99 -0.06 -39.95
N THR A 293 -1.63 1.02 -39.49
CA THR A 293 -3.07 1.22 -39.68
C THR A 293 -3.41 2.10 -40.88
N GLY A 294 -2.44 2.87 -41.38
CA GLY A 294 -2.67 3.95 -42.34
C GLY A 294 -3.43 5.15 -41.76
N ALA A 295 -3.72 5.17 -40.46
CA ALA A 295 -4.52 6.21 -39.83
C ALA A 295 -3.73 7.51 -39.65
N LYS A 296 -4.27 8.62 -40.15
CA LYS A 296 -3.67 9.96 -39.93
C LYS A 296 -3.66 10.39 -38.46
N GLN A 297 -4.61 9.89 -37.68
CA GLN A 297 -4.67 10.14 -36.25
C GLN A 297 -5.16 8.91 -35.49
N ILE A 298 -4.69 8.76 -34.25
CA ILE A 298 -5.04 7.66 -33.34
C ILE A 298 -5.71 8.20 -32.07
N ASN A 299 -6.38 7.35 -31.30
CA ASN A 299 -6.68 7.63 -29.90
C ASN A 299 -5.58 7.03 -29.02
N ALA A 300 -5.23 7.69 -27.93
CA ALA A 300 -4.21 7.20 -27.00
C ALA A 300 -4.72 7.23 -25.54
N LEU A 301 -4.31 6.25 -24.76
CA LEU A 301 -4.52 6.23 -23.31
C LEU A 301 -3.19 6.00 -22.62
N GLY A 302 -2.89 6.83 -21.63
CA GLY A 302 -1.75 6.66 -20.73
C GLY A 302 -2.20 6.34 -19.31
N PHE A 303 -1.58 5.35 -18.68
CA PHE A 303 -1.90 4.90 -17.32
C PHE A 303 -0.72 5.12 -16.37
N CYS A 304 -0.97 5.75 -15.21
CA CYS A 304 0.06 6.03 -14.20
C CYS A 304 1.25 6.78 -14.85
N VAL A 305 2.51 6.36 -14.64
CA VAL A 305 3.68 7.01 -15.28
C VAL A 305 3.65 6.92 -16.81
N GLY A 306 2.96 5.93 -17.38
CA GLY A 306 2.71 5.86 -18.83
C GLY A 306 1.89 7.05 -19.35
N GLY A 307 1.04 7.62 -18.50
CA GLY A 307 0.35 8.87 -18.79
C GLY A 307 1.27 10.09 -18.78
N THR A 308 2.21 10.17 -17.85
CA THR A 308 3.23 11.24 -17.80
C THR A 308 4.17 11.14 -19.01
N ILE A 309 4.54 9.92 -19.42
CA ILE A 309 5.27 9.65 -20.65
C ILE A 309 4.47 10.13 -21.87
N LEU A 310 3.21 9.73 -21.98
CA LEU A 310 2.34 10.11 -23.10
C LEU A 310 2.12 11.63 -23.15
N SER A 311 1.89 12.31 -22.03
CA SER A 311 1.72 13.77 -22.02
C SER A 311 2.96 14.50 -22.51
N ASN A 312 4.15 14.04 -22.10
CA ASN A 312 5.42 14.63 -22.52
C ASN A 312 5.67 14.37 -24.01
N ALA A 313 5.41 13.15 -24.50
CA ALA A 313 5.49 12.83 -25.93
C ALA A 313 4.57 13.71 -26.78
N LEU A 314 3.33 13.92 -26.34
CA LEU A 314 2.38 14.80 -27.04
C LEU A 314 2.83 16.26 -27.04
N ALA A 315 3.43 16.75 -25.95
CA ALA A 315 3.98 18.10 -25.89
C ALA A 315 5.17 18.28 -26.86
N VAL A 316 6.07 17.30 -26.93
CA VAL A 316 7.20 17.29 -27.88
C VAL A 316 6.69 17.30 -29.31
N LEU A 317 5.74 16.42 -29.66
CA LEU A 317 5.13 16.37 -30.99
C LEU A 317 4.43 17.69 -31.36
N ALA A 318 3.71 18.29 -30.42
CA ALA A 318 3.07 19.58 -30.64
C ALA A 318 4.09 20.70 -30.92
N ALA A 319 5.22 20.71 -30.22
CA ALA A 319 6.33 21.65 -30.47
C ALA A 319 6.98 21.44 -31.85
N ARG A 320 6.98 20.20 -32.37
CA ARG A 320 7.41 19.85 -33.73
C ARG A 320 6.36 20.16 -34.81
N GLY A 321 5.16 20.58 -34.41
CA GLY A 321 4.04 20.85 -35.33
C GLY A 321 3.24 19.62 -35.72
N GLU A 322 3.46 18.49 -35.07
CA GLU A 322 2.83 17.21 -35.34
C GLU A 322 1.61 16.99 -34.43
N LYS A 323 0.51 16.46 -34.97
CA LYS A 323 -0.75 16.19 -34.22
C LYS A 323 -1.32 14.79 -34.50
N PRO A 324 -0.55 13.72 -34.25
CA PRO A 324 -0.95 12.35 -34.59
C PRO A 324 -2.02 11.75 -33.67
N VAL A 325 -2.34 12.39 -32.54
CA VAL A 325 -3.33 11.89 -31.58
C VAL A 325 -4.59 12.76 -31.61
N ALA A 326 -5.74 12.14 -31.91
CA ALA A 326 -7.04 12.78 -31.96
C ALA A 326 -7.67 12.96 -30.57
N SER A 327 -7.43 12.03 -29.65
CA SER A 327 -7.84 12.15 -28.25
C SER A 327 -6.85 11.42 -27.35
N ALA A 328 -6.59 12.00 -26.17
CA ALA A 328 -5.73 11.45 -25.14
C ALA A 328 -6.55 11.23 -23.85
N THR A 329 -6.44 10.05 -23.25
CA THR A 329 -7.04 9.70 -21.96
C THR A 329 -5.94 9.46 -20.94
N PHE A 330 -6.06 10.05 -19.75
CA PHE A 330 -5.09 9.88 -18.66
C PHE A 330 -5.75 9.19 -17.48
N LEU A 331 -5.37 7.94 -17.23
CA LEU A 331 -5.91 7.12 -16.14
C LEU A 331 -4.94 7.16 -14.95
N THR A 332 -5.40 7.69 -13.81
CA THR A 332 -4.61 7.80 -12.55
C THR A 332 -3.19 8.32 -12.80
N THR A 333 -3.09 9.41 -13.55
CA THR A 333 -1.82 10.00 -14.01
C THR A 333 -1.60 11.34 -13.35
N LEU A 334 -0.41 11.56 -12.80
CA LEU A 334 0.04 12.88 -12.36
C LEU A 334 0.64 13.65 -13.54
N ILE A 335 0.17 14.89 -13.72
CA ILE A 335 0.74 15.89 -14.64
C ILE A 335 1.35 17.02 -13.80
N ASP A 336 0.63 17.44 -12.76
CA ASP A 336 1.14 18.32 -11.72
C ASP A 336 1.66 17.45 -10.55
N PHE A 337 2.93 17.67 -10.18
CA PHE A 337 3.63 16.99 -9.09
C PHE A 337 3.92 17.96 -7.93
N SER A 338 3.25 19.11 -7.84
CA SER A 338 3.45 20.07 -6.74
C SER A 338 2.96 19.58 -5.38
N ASP A 339 1.97 18.69 -5.37
CA ASP A 339 1.49 17.98 -4.19
C ASP A 339 1.31 16.50 -4.55
N THR A 340 2.32 15.68 -4.23
CA THR A 340 2.27 14.23 -4.51
C THR A 340 1.71 13.42 -3.32
N GLY A 341 1.17 14.11 -2.31
CA GLY A 341 0.68 13.51 -1.08
C GLY A 341 1.79 12.77 -0.33
N VAL A 342 1.56 11.50 0.01
CA VAL A 342 2.50 10.69 0.80
C VAL A 342 3.84 10.46 0.08
N LEU A 343 3.92 10.67 -1.23
CA LEU A 343 5.16 10.47 -1.98
C LEU A 343 6.26 11.51 -1.66
N ASP A 344 5.89 12.70 -1.17
CA ASP A 344 6.83 13.77 -0.78
C ASP A 344 7.29 13.70 0.69
N VAL A 345 6.77 12.72 1.44
CA VAL A 345 6.98 12.60 2.88
C VAL A 345 8.31 11.95 3.24
#